data_AF-A0A383UJR2-F1
#
_entry.id   AF-A0A383UJR2-F1
#
_cell.length_a   1.000
_cell.length_b   1.000
_cell.length_c   1.000
_cell.angle_alpha   90.00
_cell.angle_beta   90.00
_cell.angle_gamma   90.00
#
_symmetry.space_group_name_H-M   'P 1'
#
loop_
_entity.id
_entity.type
_entity.pdbx_description
1 polymer ?
#
loop_
_entity_poly.entity_id
_entity_poly.type
_entity_poly.pdbx_seq_one_letter_code
_entity_poly.pdbx_strand_id
1 'polypeptide(L)'
;MNLSNFLNPGDGNIEVEEAMLMVIIAAYTMPQQKNQEQEEHENEEVFEPLATINQALNSLKFLLRFKEHDLDANSIELTILMRMERSLQQQAEINRSQGILDSWFKKYMR
;
A
#
# COMPACT_ATOMS: atom_id res chain seq x y z
N MET A 1 17.81 20.23 35.50
CA MET A 1 18.12 19.65 34.18
C MET A 1 18.36 20.80 33.22
N ASN A 2 19.49 20.81 32.51
CA ASN A 2 19.98 21.93 31.69
C ASN A 2 19.71 21.66 30.21
N LEU A 3 19.24 22.66 29.47
CA LEU A 3 18.84 22.61 28.05
C LEU A 3 20.01 22.33 27.09
N SER A 4 21.25 22.35 27.58
CA SER A 4 22.47 22.12 26.80
C SER A 4 22.58 20.70 26.21
N ASN A 5 21.82 19.73 26.72
CA ASN A 5 21.81 18.35 26.20
C ASN A 5 20.86 18.15 25.01
N PHE A 6 20.07 19.15 24.62
CA PHE A 6 19.11 19.02 23.52
C PHE A 6 19.72 19.34 22.15
N LEU A 7 20.84 20.08 22.11
CA LEU A 7 21.46 20.57 20.88
C LEU A 7 22.71 19.80 20.44
N ASN A 8 23.09 18.75 21.15
CA ASN A 8 24.19 17.89 20.73
C ASN A 8 23.85 16.43 20.97
N PRO A 9 22.96 15.81 20.15
CA PRO A 9 22.93 14.37 20.07
C PRO A 9 24.30 13.96 19.55
N GLY A 10 25.09 13.32 20.42
CA GLY A 10 26.41 12.85 20.09
C GLY A 10 26.39 12.07 18.78
N ASP A 11 27.30 12.47 17.90
CA ASP A 11 27.75 11.78 16.70
C ASP A 11 28.07 10.32 17.02
N GLY A 12 27.06 9.46 16.91
CA GLY A 12 27.15 8.09 17.33
C GLY A 12 25.96 7.30 16.82
N ASN A 13 26.19 6.61 15.70
CA ASN A 13 25.41 5.49 15.15
C ASN A 13 24.48 5.77 13.96
N ILE A 14 24.62 6.89 13.25
CA ILE A 14 23.88 7.14 12.00
C ILE A 14 24.36 6.19 10.87
N GLU A 15 25.67 5.90 10.80
CA GLU A 15 26.24 5.02 9.76
C GLU A 15 25.71 3.56 9.83
N VAL A 16 25.46 3.04 11.03
CA VAL A 16 24.94 1.67 11.21
C VAL A 16 23.47 1.57 10.81
N GLU A 17 22.72 2.64 11.02
CA GLU A 17 21.29 2.72 10.69
C GLU A 17 21.07 2.90 9.18
N GLU A 18 21.90 3.69 8.50
CA GLU A 18 21.88 3.82 7.04
C GLU A 18 22.27 2.52 6.33
N ALA A 19 23.26 1.78 6.86
CA ALA A 19 23.65 0.49 6.32
C ALA A 19 22.50 -0.54 6.39
N MET A 20 21.73 -0.53 7.48
CA MET A 20 20.59 -1.43 7.66
C MET A 20 19.42 -1.09 6.72
N LEU A 21 19.19 0.21 6.48
CA LEU A 21 18.15 0.65 5.53
C LEU A 21 18.49 0.23 4.09
N MET A 22 19.75 0.36 3.69
CA MET A 22 20.23 -0.07 2.37
C MET A 22 20.10 -1.58 2.16
N VAL A 23 20.35 -2.39 3.20
CA VAL A 23 20.16 -3.84 3.17
C VAL A 23 18.69 -4.21 2.97
N ILE A 24 17.78 -3.53 3.66
CA ILE A 24 16.33 -3.74 3.49
C ILE A 24 15.91 -3.34 2.08
N ILE A 25 16.34 -2.18 1.57
CA ILE A 25 16.00 -1.75 0.21
C ILE A 25 16.52 -2.75 -0.83
N ALA A 26 17.74 -3.25 -0.68
CA ALA A 26 18.31 -4.24 -1.59
C ALA A 26 17.52 -5.56 -1.58
N ALA A 27 17.07 -6.01 -0.40
CA ALA A 27 16.28 -7.23 -0.26
C ALA A 27 14.92 -7.19 -0.98
N TYR A 28 14.34 -5.99 -1.13
CA TYR A 28 13.01 -5.81 -1.71
C TYR A 28 13.02 -5.19 -3.13
N THR A 29 14.16 -4.69 -3.61
CA THR A 29 14.29 -4.08 -4.95
C THR A 29 15.15 -4.88 -5.92
N MET A 30 16.01 -5.78 -5.45
CA MET A 30 16.75 -6.67 -6.33
C MET A 30 15.88 -7.88 -6.68
N PRO A 31 15.64 -8.16 -7.98
CA PRO A 31 14.96 -9.38 -8.37
C PRO A 31 15.83 -10.55 -7.94
N GLN A 32 15.35 -11.35 -6.99
CA GLN A 32 16.02 -12.59 -6.58
C GLN A 32 16.25 -13.43 -7.83
N GLN A 33 17.50 -13.45 -8.31
CA GLN A 33 17.92 -14.45 -9.25
C GLN A 33 17.78 -15.78 -8.52
N LYS A 34 16.68 -16.47 -8.83
CA LYS A 34 16.43 -17.88 -8.61
C LYS A 34 17.67 -18.66 -9.02
N ASN A 35 18.54 -18.93 -8.05
CA ASN A 35 19.33 -20.14 -8.08
C ASN A 35 18.53 -21.16 -7.30
N GLN A 36 17.97 -22.09 -8.08
CA GLN A 36 17.36 -23.31 -7.64
C GLN A 36 18.27 -24.02 -6.65
N GLU A 37 17.76 -24.39 -5.49
CA GLU A 37 17.99 -25.70 -4.89
C GLU A 37 16.87 -25.96 -3.88
N GLN A 38 16.01 -26.89 -4.29
CA GLN A 38 15.08 -27.73 -3.53
C GLN A 38 14.87 -27.41 -2.05
N GLU A 39 13.64 -27.03 -1.72
CA GLU A 39 12.85 -27.79 -0.75
C GLU A 39 11.37 -27.61 -1.11
N GLU A 40 10.74 -28.74 -1.47
CA GLU A 40 9.31 -28.89 -1.63
C GLU A 40 8.63 -28.62 -0.29
N HIS A 41 8.25 -27.39 -0.03
CA HIS A 41 7.13 -27.11 0.86
C HIS A 41 5.99 -26.59 -0.01
N GLU A 42 5.05 -27.50 -0.30
CA GLU A 42 3.66 -27.20 -0.64
C GLU A 42 3.05 -26.35 0.48
N ASN A 43 3.36 -25.05 0.49
CA ASN A 43 2.33 -24.09 0.86
C ASN A 43 1.70 -23.71 -0.48
N GLU A 44 0.51 -24.26 -0.73
CA GLU A 44 -0.47 -23.53 -1.52
C GLU A 44 -0.60 -22.15 -0.88
N GLU A 45 0.22 -21.19 -1.32
CA GLU A 45 -0.15 -19.79 -1.30
C GLU A 45 -1.48 -19.75 -2.04
N VAL A 46 -2.57 -19.82 -1.27
CA VAL A 46 -3.88 -19.41 -1.74
C VAL A 46 -3.67 -17.96 -2.14
N PHE A 47 -3.34 -17.74 -3.42
CA PHE A 47 -3.36 -16.44 -4.04
C PHE A 47 -4.80 -15.98 -3.93
N GLU A 48 -5.14 -15.32 -2.83
CA GLU A 48 -6.39 -14.61 -2.74
C GLU A 48 -6.44 -13.69 -3.95
N PRO A 49 -7.48 -13.78 -4.79
CA PRO A 49 -7.55 -12.97 -5.98
C PRO A 49 -7.48 -11.51 -5.54
N LEU A 50 -6.47 -10.78 -6.04
CA LEU A 50 -6.30 -9.35 -5.80
C LEU A 50 -7.64 -8.66 -5.98
N ALA A 51 -8.16 -8.12 -4.88
CA ALA A 51 -9.46 -7.48 -4.88
C ALA A 51 -9.47 -6.37 -5.94
N THR A 52 -10.43 -6.44 -6.86
CA THR A 52 -10.63 -5.37 -7.83
C THR A 52 -10.94 -4.06 -7.08
N ILE A 53 -10.63 -2.91 -7.70
CA ILE A 53 -10.92 -1.59 -7.10
C ILE A 53 -12.40 -1.47 -6.68
N ASN A 54 -13.31 -2.08 -7.45
CA ASN A 54 -14.73 -2.11 -7.13
C ASN A 54 -15.04 -2.96 -5.89
N GLN A 55 -14.38 -4.10 -5.72
CA GLN A 55 -14.51 -4.93 -4.52
C GLN A 55 -13.97 -4.19 -3.30
N ALA A 56 -12.79 -3.57 -3.40
CA ALA A 56 -12.21 -2.76 -2.33
C ALA A 56 -13.13 -1.60 -1.93
N LEU A 57 -13.69 -0.87 -2.90
CA LEU A 57 -14.67 0.21 -2.65
C LEU A 57 -15.92 -0.28 -1.94
N ASN A 58 -16.47 -1.42 -2.36
CA ASN A 58 -17.68 -1.97 -1.75
C ASN A 58 -17.44 -2.42 -0.31
N SER A 59 -16.31 -3.11 -0.06
CA SER A 59 -15.90 -3.51 1.29
C SER A 59 -15.68 -2.30 2.20
N LEU A 60 -15.07 -1.23 1.68
CA LEU A 60 -14.82 -0.02 2.44
C LEU A 60 -16.12 0.74 2.77
N LYS A 61 -17.06 0.83 1.84
CA LYS A 61 -18.41 1.38 2.10
C LYS A 61 -19.16 0.58 3.15
N PHE A 62 -19.03 -0.74 3.14
CA PHE A 62 -19.62 -1.60 4.16
C PHE A 62 -19.00 -1.32 5.53
N LEU A 63 -17.67 -1.24 5.60
CA LEU A 63 -16.94 -0.95 6.84
C LEU A 63 -17.29 0.44 7.40
N LEU A 64 -17.40 1.46 6.55
CA LEU A 64 -17.83 2.80 6.95
C LEU A 64 -19.23 2.79 7.56
N ARG A 65 -20.19 2.15 6.90
CA ARG A 65 -21.56 2.00 7.44
C ARG A 65 -21.59 1.28 8.77
N PHE A 66 -20.76 0.25 8.93
CA PHE A 66 -20.65 -0.46 10.19
C PHE A 66 -20.11 0.44 11.30
N LYS A 67 -19.05 1.20 11.02
CA LYS A 67 -18.41 2.12 11.97
C LYS A 67 -19.29 3.33 12.32
N GLU A 68 -20.16 3.79 11.41
CA GLU A 68 -21.13 4.85 11.70
C GLU A 68 -22.14 4.48 12.80
N HIS A 69 -22.40 3.18 13.00
CA HIS A 69 -23.28 2.68 14.05
C HIS A 69 -22.54 2.34 15.36
N ASP A 70 -21.22 2.48 15.39
CA ASP A 70 -20.40 2.21 16.57
C ASP A 70 -20.33 3.45 17.47
N LEU A 71 -20.72 3.29 18.74
CA LEU A 71 -20.77 4.39 19.72
C LEU A 71 -19.38 4.94 20.07
N ASP A 72 -18.34 4.13 19.89
CA ASP A 72 -16.94 4.46 20.15
C ASP A 72 -16.11 4.63 18.87
N ALA A 73 -16.76 4.93 17.74
CA ALA A 73 -16.08 5.10 16.47
C ALA A 73 -14.93 6.12 16.56
N ASN A 74 -13.70 5.65 16.38
CA ASN A 74 -12.52 6.49 16.41
C ASN A 74 -12.54 7.46 15.22
N SER A 75 -12.63 8.76 15.50
CA SER A 75 -12.71 9.81 14.49
C SER A 75 -11.51 9.85 13.54
N ILE A 76 -10.34 9.45 14.01
CA ILE A 76 -9.12 9.34 13.19
C ILE A 76 -9.25 8.16 12.23
N GLU A 77 -9.71 7.01 12.72
CA GLU A 77 -9.96 5.82 11.89
C GLU A 77 -10.99 6.14 10.79
N LEU A 78 -12.10 6.78 11.16
CA LEU A 78 -13.13 7.18 10.20
C LEU A 78 -12.57 8.12 9.14
N THR A 79 -11.74 9.09 9.53
CA THR A 79 -11.08 10.01 8.59
C THR A 79 -10.16 9.27 7.61
N ILE A 80 -9.41 8.27 8.09
CA ILE A 80 -8.55 7.43 7.25
C ILE A 80 -9.40 6.64 6.25
N LEU A 81 -10.47 5.99 6.71
CA LEU A 81 -11.36 5.20 5.86
C LEU A 81 -12.02 6.07 4.77
N MET A 82 -12.49 7.27 5.11
CA MET A 82 -13.05 8.21 4.14
C MET A 82 -12.02 8.68 3.10
N ARG A 83 -10.76 8.89 3.51
CA ARG A 83 -9.67 9.23 2.57
C ARG A 83 -9.36 8.08 1.62
N MET A 84 -9.32 6.84 2.13
CA MET A 84 -9.15 5.65 1.31
C MET A 84 -10.29 5.51 0.29
N GLU A 85 -11.53 5.78 0.68
CA GLU A 85 -12.69 5.70 -0.22
C GLU A 85 -12.55 6.67 -1.38
N ARG A 86 -12.22 7.93 -1.08
CA ARG A 86 -12.01 8.95 -2.11
C ARG A 86 -10.86 8.59 -3.05
N SER A 87 -9.77 8.05 -2.52
CA SER A 87 -8.61 7.64 -3.34
C SER A 87 -8.98 6.52 -4.31
N LEU A 88 -9.67 5.50 -3.83
CA LEU A 88 -10.13 4.39 -4.67
C LEU A 88 -11.16 4.84 -5.72
N GLN A 89 -12.05 5.78 -5.39
CA GLN A 89 -12.99 6.37 -6.35
C GLN A 89 -12.26 7.06 -7.51
N GLN A 90 -11.26 7.90 -7.19
CA GLN A 90 -10.44 8.57 -8.19
C GLN A 90 -9.71 7.57 -9.09
N GLN A 91 -9.16 6.50 -8.51
CA GLN A 91 -8.47 5.47 -9.29
C GLN A 91 -9.43 4.71 -10.22
N ALA A 92 -10.66 4.44 -9.78
CA ALA A 92 -11.69 3.83 -10.62
C ALA A 92 -12.05 4.70 -11.83
N GLU A 93 -12.14 6.02 -11.64
CA GLU A 93 -12.42 6.98 -12.72
C GLU A 93 -11.29 7.07 -13.74
N ILE A 94 -10.03 7.08 -13.26
CA ILE A 94 -8.84 7.06 -14.12
C ILE A 94 -8.83 5.80 -14.98
N ASN A 95 -9.03 4.62 -14.36
CA ASN A 95 -9.03 3.34 -15.07
C ASN A 95 -10.17 3.26 -16.11
N ARG A 96 -11.35 3.80 -15.77
CA ARG A 96 -12.45 3.89 -16.73
C ARG A 96 -12.10 4.77 -17.93
N SER A 97 -11.46 5.91 -17.67
CA SER A 97 -11.05 6.86 -18.71
C SER A 97 -10.01 6.26 -19.65
N GLN A 98 -9.04 5.52 -19.10
CA GLN A 98 -8.04 4.76 -19.87
C GLN A 98 -8.72 3.69 -20.75
N GLY A 99 -9.65 2.91 -20.20
CA GLY A 99 -10.37 1.91 -20.99
C GLY A 99 -11.17 2.51 -22.15
N ILE A 100 -11.77 3.69 -21.96
CA ILE A 100 -12.47 4.42 -23.03
C ILE A 100 -11.47 4.89 -24.09
N LEU A 101 -10.35 5.48 -23.67
CA LEU A 101 -9.31 5.96 -24.57
C LEU A 101 -8.73 4.81 -25.41
N ASP A 102 -8.40 3.68 -24.77
CA ASP A 102 -7.90 2.48 -25.44
C ASP A 102 -8.93 1.92 -26.44
N SER A 103 -10.21 1.92 -26.09
CA SER A 103 -11.28 1.50 -26.99
C SER A 103 -11.40 2.44 -28.20
N TRP A 104 -11.21 3.74 -27.99
CA TRP A 104 -11.25 4.73 -29.06
C TRP A 104 -10.06 4.59 -30.00
N PHE A 105 -8.85 4.45 -29.47
CA PHE A 105 -7.64 4.17 -30.26
C PHE A 105 -7.80 2.90 -31.10
N LYS A 106 -8.28 1.80 -30.53
CA LYS A 106 -8.50 0.55 -31.27
C LYS A 106 -9.51 0.69 -32.42
N LYS A 107 -10.49 1.58 -32.28
CA LYS A 107 -11.58 1.75 -33.25
C LYS A 107 -11.22 2.68 -34.42
N TYR A 108 -10.39 3.70 -34.17
CA TYR A 108 -10.17 4.78 -35.15
C TYR A 108 -8.72 4.91 -35.64
N MET A 109 -7.76 4.25 -35.00
CA MET A 109 -6.33 4.30 -35.38
C MET A 109 -5.81 2.96 -35.92
N ARG A 110 -6.70 2.07 -36.38
CA ARG A 110 -6.35 0.78 -37.01
C ARG A 110 -7.05 0.61 -38.34
#